data_AF-A0A8S9VVQ4-F1
#
_entry.id   AF-A0A8S9VVQ4-F1
#
_cell.length_a   1.000
_cell.length_b   1.000
_cell.length_c   1.000
_cell.angle_alpha   90.00
_cell.angle_beta   90.00
_cell.angle_gamma   90.00
#
_symmetry.space_group_name_H-M   'P 1'
#
loop_
_entity.id
_entity.type
_entity.pdbx_description
1 polymer ?
#
loop_
_entity_poly.entity_id
_entity_poly.type
_entity_poly.pdbx_seq_one_letter_code
_entity_poly.pdbx_strand_id
1 'polypeptide(L)'
;MLDNISSVFMSLESRHFRVLTGIEVGMKYHEWVPVDEVSRYTKLDIGQLNYVLKDLGHRGLLRRQTVPYEGYQIYFEGYDLLALNALVKRGSLSAIGDELGVGKESVVYEGLRDMVGGLGQQPVVLKFHREGRTSFKQVKRKREHLDGVHHFSWIYAARLAAKREFDVMQRLYPEVSVPEPVDHNRNVIVMAIAEGGELTKTKVLDPEWYLDRILEQMRLAYAKGVVHCDLSEYNIFVSDEKVTLFDWPQYVEVEHEKAEEFLERDVRNVLAFFKRKYGLERDEGEVVGEIKNG
;
A
#
# COMPACT_ATOMS: atom_id res chain seq x y z
N MET A 1 3.09 -0.03 16.68
CA MET A 1 2.15 -0.89 15.92
C MET A 1 1.48 -1.79 16.94
N LEU A 2 0.30 -2.33 16.68
CA LEU A 2 -0.24 -3.33 17.60
C LEU A 2 0.64 -4.58 17.47
N ASP A 3 1.43 -4.89 18.50
CA ASP A 3 2.30 -6.08 18.56
C ASP A 3 1.51 -7.40 18.41
N ASN A 4 0.18 -7.33 18.32
CA ASN A 4 -0.70 -8.46 18.09
C ASN A 4 -2.00 -8.05 17.37
N ILE A 5 -1.88 -7.56 16.12
CA ILE A 5 -3.02 -7.13 15.31
C ILE A 5 -4.11 -8.22 15.20
N SER A 6 -3.71 -9.48 15.08
CA SER A 6 -4.60 -10.63 14.93
C SER A 6 -5.42 -10.91 16.20
N SER A 7 -4.80 -10.93 17.39
CA SER A 7 -5.55 -11.17 18.63
C SER A 7 -6.52 -10.03 18.94
N VAL A 8 -6.09 -8.79 18.70
CA VAL A 8 -6.97 -7.63 18.85
C VAL A 8 -8.15 -7.76 17.90
N PHE A 9 -7.92 -8.03 16.62
CA PHE A 9 -8.98 -8.24 15.62
C PHE A 9 -9.99 -9.29 16.06
N MET A 10 -9.51 -10.47 16.48
CA MET A 10 -10.38 -11.60 16.89
C MET A 10 -11.20 -11.29 18.15
N SER A 11 -10.75 -10.36 18.98
CA SER A 11 -11.49 -9.91 20.16
C SER A 11 -12.56 -8.85 19.87
N LEU A 12 -12.60 -8.28 18.65
CA LEU A 12 -13.56 -7.25 18.28
C LEU A 12 -14.85 -7.84 17.71
N GLU A 13 -15.97 -7.44 18.31
CA GLU A 13 -17.31 -7.70 17.77
C GLU A 13 -17.75 -6.68 16.71
N SER A 14 -18.84 -7.00 15.99
CA SER A 14 -19.46 -6.12 14.97
C SER A 14 -19.74 -4.69 15.45
N ARG A 15 -20.11 -4.49 16.73
CA ARG A 15 -20.36 -3.16 17.31
C ARG A 15 -19.09 -2.29 17.38
N HIS A 16 -17.94 -2.89 17.63
CA HIS A 16 -16.65 -2.18 17.65
C HIS A 16 -16.32 -1.62 16.27
N PHE A 17 -16.44 -2.46 15.23
CA PHE A 17 -16.23 -2.02 13.85
C PHE A 17 -17.24 -0.96 13.41
N ARG A 18 -18.50 -1.05 13.87
CA ARG A 18 -19.52 -0.04 13.59
C ARG A 18 -19.16 1.32 14.22
N VAL A 19 -18.68 1.33 15.46
CA VAL A 19 -18.20 2.54 16.14
C VAL A 19 -16.97 3.12 15.43
N LEU A 20 -15.96 2.30 15.14
CA LEU A 20 -14.76 2.73 14.41
C LEU A 20 -15.10 3.32 13.03
N THR A 21 -16.04 2.70 12.30
CA THR A 21 -16.51 3.21 11.00
C THR A 21 -17.26 4.55 11.17
N GLY A 22 -18.06 4.70 12.22
CA GLY A 22 -18.73 5.97 12.53
C GLY A 22 -17.74 7.10 12.78
N ILE A 23 -16.66 6.81 13.53
CA ILE A 23 -15.57 7.76 13.73
C ILE A 23 -14.87 8.07 12.39
N GLU A 24 -14.50 7.06 11.60
CA GLU A 24 -13.88 7.26 10.28
C GLU A 24 -14.73 8.17 9.36
N VAL A 25 -16.04 7.94 9.30
CA VAL A 25 -16.97 8.74 8.50
C VAL A 25 -17.05 10.17 9.04
N GLY A 26 -17.15 10.34 10.36
CA GLY A 26 -17.17 11.66 11.00
C GLY A 26 -15.87 12.45 10.80
N MET A 27 -14.72 11.76 10.71
CA MET A 27 -13.42 12.40 10.49
C MET A 27 -13.28 13.12 9.14
N LYS A 28 -14.23 12.93 8.22
CA LYS A 28 -14.33 13.74 6.99
C LYS A 28 -14.67 15.20 7.28
N TYR A 29 -15.39 15.46 8.36
CA TYR A 29 -15.93 16.78 8.69
C TYR A 29 -15.38 17.34 10.00
N HIS A 30 -14.81 16.48 10.86
CA HIS A 30 -14.31 16.85 12.17
C HIS A 30 -12.88 16.36 12.35
N GLU A 31 -12.02 17.18 12.96
CA GLU A 31 -10.78 16.66 13.53
C GLU A 31 -11.13 15.65 14.62
N TRP A 32 -11.77 16.07 15.70
CA TRP A 32 -12.27 15.19 16.76
C TRP A 32 -13.77 14.96 16.59
N VAL A 33 -14.19 13.73 16.29
CA VAL A 33 -15.59 13.43 16.02
C VAL A 33 -16.39 13.46 17.32
N PRO A 34 -17.39 14.35 17.46
CA PRO A 34 -18.20 14.42 18.68
C PRO A 34 -18.96 13.11 18.96
N VAL A 35 -19.16 12.79 20.24
CA VAL A 35 -19.92 11.59 20.66
C VAL A 35 -21.29 11.52 20.00
N ASP A 36 -21.99 12.65 19.89
CA ASP A 36 -23.33 12.72 19.31
C ASP A 36 -23.35 12.35 17.82
N GLU A 37 -22.29 12.66 17.06
CA GLU A 37 -22.15 12.25 15.66
C GLU A 37 -21.95 10.73 15.57
N VAL A 38 -21.08 10.16 16.43
CA VAL A 38 -20.86 8.71 16.49
C VAL A 38 -22.14 7.98 16.92
N SER A 39 -22.88 8.54 17.88
CA SER A 39 -24.18 8.02 18.33
C SER A 39 -25.20 8.01 17.19
N ARG A 40 -25.35 9.13 16.47
CA ARG A 40 -26.23 9.23 15.30
C ARG A 40 -25.90 8.21 14.21
N TYR A 41 -24.63 7.99 13.92
CA TYR A 41 -24.20 6.99 12.93
C TYR A 41 -24.47 5.56 13.39
N THR A 42 -24.07 5.25 14.62
CA THR A 42 -24.09 3.88 15.15
C THR A 42 -25.49 3.42 15.55
N LYS A 43 -26.38 4.36 15.93
CA LYS A 43 -27.70 4.10 16.51
C LYS A 43 -27.64 3.31 17.83
N LEU A 44 -26.50 3.35 18.52
CA LEU A 44 -26.35 2.79 19.86
C LEU A 44 -26.86 3.78 20.90
N ASP A 45 -27.40 3.29 22.03
CA ASP A 45 -27.65 4.18 23.16
C ASP A 45 -26.32 4.69 23.76
N ILE A 46 -26.38 5.80 24.48
CA ILE A 46 -25.20 6.49 25.01
C ILE A 46 -24.41 5.58 25.97
N GLY A 47 -25.08 4.72 26.75
CA GLY A 47 -24.42 3.81 27.68
C GLY A 47 -23.61 2.74 26.94
N GLN A 48 -24.22 2.10 25.93
CA GLN A 48 -23.55 1.14 25.06
C GLN A 48 -22.40 1.77 24.28
N LEU A 49 -22.61 2.95 23.70
CA LEU A 49 -21.60 3.66 22.95
C LEU A 49 -20.39 3.99 23.84
N ASN A 50 -20.62 4.52 25.03
CA ASN A 50 -19.55 4.85 25.98
C ASN A 50 -18.77 3.61 26.43
N TYR A 51 -19.45 2.48 26.62
CA TYR A 51 -18.77 1.21 26.90
C TYR A 51 -17.83 0.82 25.76
N VAL A 52 -18.31 0.83 24.51
CA VAL A 52 -17.49 0.46 23.33
C VAL A 52 -16.35 1.45 23.10
N LEU A 53 -16.59 2.76 23.26
CA LEU A 53 -15.55 3.79 23.13
C LEU A 53 -14.45 3.62 24.18
N LYS A 54 -14.82 3.29 25.43
CA LYS A 54 -13.86 3.02 26.49
C LYS A 54 -13.03 1.77 26.20
N ASP A 55 -13.68 0.69 25.75
CA ASP A 55 -12.99 -0.56 25.40
C ASP A 55 -12.01 -0.37 24.22
N LEU A 56 -12.47 0.28 23.14
CA LEU A 56 -11.61 0.65 22.01
C LEU A 56 -10.43 1.54 22.43
N GLY A 57 -10.66 2.47 23.37
CA GLY A 57 -9.61 3.33 23.92
C GLY A 57 -8.58 2.56 24.75
N HIS A 58 -9.01 1.63 25.60
CA HIS A 58 -8.11 0.76 26.36
C HIS A 58 -7.23 -0.11 25.45
N ARG A 59 -7.74 -0.49 24.27
CA ARG A 59 -7.00 -1.25 23.25
C ARG A 59 -6.10 -0.38 22.37
N GLY A 60 -6.09 0.95 22.57
CA GLY A 60 -5.31 1.88 21.77
C GLY A 60 -5.80 2.06 20.32
N LEU A 61 -7.05 1.68 20.03
CA LEU A 61 -7.61 1.73 18.67
C LEU A 61 -8.19 3.10 18.30
N LEU A 62 -8.42 3.94 19.30
CA LEU A 62 -8.86 5.31 19.13
C LEU A 62 -8.15 6.24 20.11
N ARG A 63 -8.22 7.52 19.82
CA ARG A 63 -7.82 8.60 20.73
C ARG A 63 -9.06 9.35 21.18
N ARG A 64 -9.00 9.87 22.40
CA ARG A 64 -10.07 10.67 23.03
C ARG A 64 -9.52 12.04 23.40
N GLN A 65 -10.31 13.07 23.15
CA GLN A 65 -10.09 14.42 23.64
C GLN A 65 -11.34 14.88 24.40
N THR A 66 -11.18 15.70 25.43
CA THR A 66 -12.27 16.19 26.29
C THR A 66 -12.46 17.71 26.26
N VAL A 67 -11.53 18.44 25.66
CA VAL A 67 -11.56 19.91 25.57
C VAL A 67 -11.39 20.32 24.11
N PRO A 68 -12.23 21.20 23.54
CA PRO A 68 -13.35 21.90 24.17
C PRO A 68 -14.61 21.04 24.37
N TYR A 69 -14.66 19.85 23.76
CA TYR A 69 -15.74 18.88 23.92
C TYR A 69 -15.19 17.46 23.88
N GLU A 70 -16.03 16.49 24.24
CA GLU A 70 -15.69 15.08 24.12
C GLU A 70 -15.75 14.61 22.66
N GLY A 71 -14.61 14.21 22.12
CA GLY A 71 -14.48 13.77 20.74
C GLY A 71 -13.43 12.68 20.55
N TYR A 72 -13.53 12.00 19.41
CA TYR A 72 -12.78 10.79 19.11
C TYR A 72 -12.12 10.84 17.74
N GLN A 73 -10.97 10.21 17.63
CA GLN A 73 -10.23 10.01 16.38
C GLN A 73 -9.71 8.59 16.30
N ILE A 74 -9.56 8.07 15.08
CA ILE A 74 -8.77 6.86 14.82
C ILE A 74 -7.47 7.22 14.10
N TYR A 75 -6.45 6.42 14.35
CA TYR A 75 -5.17 6.43 13.63
C TYR A 75 -4.97 5.06 12.96
N PHE A 76 -3.74 4.74 12.56
CA PHE A 76 -3.43 3.51 11.84
C PHE A 76 -3.93 2.25 12.57
N GLU A 77 -3.81 2.18 13.90
CA GLU A 77 -4.21 1.01 14.69
C GLU A 77 -5.69 0.65 14.49
N GLY A 78 -6.61 1.63 14.57
CA GLY A 78 -8.03 1.40 14.30
C GLY A 78 -8.35 1.28 12.81
N TYR A 79 -7.62 2.02 11.96
CA TYR A 79 -7.84 2.07 10.52
C TYR A 79 -7.46 0.76 9.82
N ASP A 80 -6.38 0.13 10.27
CA ASP A 80 -5.91 -1.17 9.81
C ASP A 80 -6.95 -2.25 10.09
N LEU A 81 -7.52 -2.28 11.30
CA LEU A 81 -8.56 -3.26 11.64
C LEU A 81 -9.84 -3.06 10.82
N LEU A 82 -10.20 -1.82 10.49
CA LEU A 82 -11.30 -1.54 9.57
C LEU A 82 -11.03 -2.06 8.15
N ALA A 83 -9.79 -1.92 7.66
CA ALA A 83 -9.37 -2.45 6.38
C ALA A 83 -9.44 -3.98 6.37
N LEU A 84 -8.82 -4.62 7.37
CA LEU A 84 -8.82 -6.08 7.55
C LEU A 84 -10.22 -6.65 7.64
N ASN A 85 -11.11 -6.04 8.42
CA ASN A 85 -12.50 -6.51 8.56
C ASN A 85 -13.24 -6.54 7.21
N ALA A 86 -12.98 -5.55 6.37
CA ALA A 86 -13.59 -5.50 5.05
C ALA A 86 -12.96 -6.54 4.09
N LEU A 87 -11.65 -6.75 4.15
CA LEU A 87 -10.95 -7.77 3.35
C LEU A 87 -11.42 -9.19 3.73
N VAL A 88 -11.55 -9.48 5.03
CA VAL A 88 -12.08 -10.75 5.54
C VAL A 88 -13.52 -10.97 5.09
N LYS A 89 -14.39 -9.97 5.24
CA LYS A 89 -15.79 -10.06 4.79
C LYS A 89 -15.96 -10.27 3.28
N ARG A 90 -14.97 -9.84 2.48
CA ARG A 90 -14.96 -10.06 1.02
C ARG A 90 -14.32 -11.39 0.62
N GLY A 91 -13.76 -12.16 1.56
CA GLY A 91 -13.07 -13.41 1.27
C GLY A 91 -11.67 -13.21 0.65
N SER A 92 -11.15 -11.98 0.67
CA SER A 92 -9.81 -11.65 0.16
C SER A 92 -8.70 -12.00 1.16
N LEU A 93 -9.08 -12.35 2.40
CA LEU A 93 -8.17 -12.66 3.49
C LEU A 93 -8.85 -13.61 4.49
N SER A 94 -8.17 -14.68 4.89
CA SER A 94 -8.60 -15.62 5.92
C SER A 94 -7.60 -15.78 7.06
N ALA A 95 -6.31 -15.46 6.85
CA ALA A 95 -5.30 -15.41 7.92
C ALA A 95 -4.22 -14.35 7.65
N ILE A 96 -3.56 -13.89 8.71
CA ILE A 96 -2.37 -13.02 8.67
C ILE A 96 -1.24 -13.79 9.35
N GLY A 97 -0.09 -13.86 8.69
CA GLY A 97 1.13 -14.49 9.15
C GLY A 97 2.15 -13.49 9.66
N ASP A 98 3.42 -13.81 9.42
CA ASP A 98 4.55 -13.04 9.91
C ASP A 98 4.72 -11.71 9.16
N GLU A 99 5.41 -10.79 9.81
CA GLU A 99 5.87 -9.55 9.19
C GLU A 99 7.05 -9.86 8.26
N LEU A 100 6.89 -9.56 6.97
CA LEU A 100 7.94 -9.73 5.97
C LEU A 100 8.94 -8.58 5.98
N GLY A 101 8.49 -7.38 6.34
CA GLY A 101 9.35 -6.21 6.42
C GLY A 101 8.65 -4.91 6.77
N VAL A 102 9.44 -3.99 7.34
CA VAL A 102 9.05 -2.62 7.68
C VAL A 102 9.85 -1.66 6.82
N GLY A 103 9.18 -1.01 5.89
CA GLY A 103 9.71 0.13 5.15
C GLY A 103 9.46 1.45 5.89
N LYS A 104 10.03 2.54 5.36
CA LYS A 104 9.71 3.91 5.83
C LYS A 104 8.24 4.27 5.58
N GLU A 105 7.65 3.68 4.56
CA GLU A 105 6.38 4.10 3.95
C GLU A 105 5.32 3.00 3.92
N SER A 106 5.71 1.76 4.21
CA SER A 106 4.80 0.61 4.25
C SER A 106 5.27 -0.43 5.26
N VAL A 107 4.33 -1.30 5.64
CA VAL A 107 4.60 -2.49 6.46
C VAL A 107 3.95 -3.67 5.76
N VAL A 108 4.68 -4.76 5.63
CA VAL A 108 4.29 -5.89 4.79
C VAL A 108 4.13 -7.14 5.64
N TYR A 109 3.01 -7.84 5.46
CA TYR A 109 2.70 -9.10 6.14
C TYR A 109 2.41 -10.21 5.15
N GLU A 110 2.69 -11.44 5.54
CA GLU A 110 2.11 -12.61 4.92
C GLU A 110 0.62 -12.72 5.26
N GLY A 111 -0.13 -13.35 4.38
CA GLY A 111 -1.50 -13.76 4.65
C GLY A 111 -1.92 -14.95 3.81
N LEU A 112 -3.12 -15.43 4.11
CA LEU A 112 -3.79 -16.47 3.35
C LEU A 112 -5.15 -15.94 2.91
N ARG A 113 -5.62 -16.38 1.74
CA ARG A 113 -7.00 -16.24 1.31
C ARG A 113 -7.57 -17.60 0.93
N ASP A 114 -8.87 -17.77 1.06
CA ASP A 114 -9.51 -19.01 0.67
C ASP A 114 -9.63 -19.08 -0.86
N MET A 115 -9.34 -20.26 -1.43
CA MET A 115 -9.52 -20.50 -2.85
C MET A 115 -11.02 -20.56 -3.20
N VAL A 116 -11.33 -20.28 -4.47
CA VAL A 116 -12.70 -20.39 -4.98
C VAL A 116 -13.21 -21.81 -4.77
N GLY A 117 -14.36 -21.96 -4.11
CA GLY A 117 -14.95 -23.26 -3.77
C GLY A 117 -14.48 -23.85 -2.43
N GLY A 118 -13.63 -23.16 -1.66
CA GLY A 118 -13.24 -23.55 -0.30
C GLY A 118 -12.25 -24.73 -0.23
N LEU A 119 -11.69 -25.16 -1.37
CA LEU A 119 -10.79 -26.32 -1.47
C LEU A 119 -9.32 -25.93 -1.36
N GLY A 120 -8.97 -25.16 -0.32
CA GLY A 120 -7.59 -24.79 -0.02
C GLY A 120 -7.40 -23.30 0.24
N GLN A 121 -6.16 -22.95 0.57
CA GLN A 121 -5.74 -21.59 0.86
C GLN A 121 -4.61 -21.19 -0.09
N GLN A 122 -4.68 -19.96 -0.58
CA GLN A 122 -3.66 -19.36 -1.41
C GLN A 122 -2.88 -18.32 -0.59
N PRO A 123 -1.54 -18.39 -0.57
CA PRO A 123 -0.71 -17.36 0.03
C PRO A 123 -0.86 -16.00 -0.67
N VAL A 124 -0.90 -14.93 0.12
CA VAL A 124 -0.97 -13.53 -0.33
C VAL A 124 -0.06 -12.66 0.52
N VAL A 125 0.22 -11.46 0.01
CA VAL A 125 0.91 -10.38 0.73
C VAL A 125 -0.08 -9.29 1.08
N LEU A 126 -0.02 -8.78 2.31
CA LEU A 126 -0.68 -7.56 2.73
C LEU A 126 0.32 -6.42 2.84
N LYS A 127 0.16 -5.38 2.03
CA LYS A 127 0.96 -4.15 2.12
C LYS A 127 0.12 -3.05 2.77
N PHE A 128 0.49 -2.67 3.98
CA PHE A 128 -0.09 -1.55 4.71
C PHE A 128 0.69 -0.28 4.42
N HIS A 129 0.04 0.69 3.78
CA HIS A 129 0.61 2.01 3.56
C HIS A 129 0.64 2.81 4.87
N ARG A 130 1.78 3.47 5.08
CA ARG A 130 2.10 4.38 6.19
C ARG A 130 2.58 5.74 5.68
N GLU A 131 2.64 5.95 4.36
CA GLU A 131 2.99 7.23 3.74
C GLU A 131 2.23 8.38 4.39
N GLY A 132 2.99 9.42 4.74
CA GLY A 132 2.53 10.43 5.67
C GLY A 132 2.76 10.01 7.13
N ARG A 133 4.00 9.74 7.54
CA ARG A 133 4.44 10.03 8.92
C ARG A 133 5.54 11.10 8.93
N THR A 134 6.29 11.17 7.83
CA THR A 134 7.47 12.03 7.61
C THR A 134 7.27 13.08 6.49
N SER A 135 6.42 12.82 5.49
CA SER A 135 6.32 13.60 4.24
C SER A 135 5.36 14.81 4.24
N PHE A 136 4.60 15.07 5.32
CA PHE A 136 3.61 16.18 5.33
C PHE A 136 4.19 17.59 5.28
N LYS A 137 5.50 17.78 5.50
CA LYS A 137 6.11 19.11 5.30
C LYS A 137 5.95 19.58 3.84
N GLN A 138 5.92 18.68 2.88
CA GLN A 138 5.73 19.02 1.46
C GLN A 138 4.25 19.01 1.04
N VAL A 139 3.43 18.08 1.54
CA VAL A 139 2.00 17.98 1.19
C VAL A 139 1.22 19.21 1.65
N LYS A 140 1.61 19.86 2.76
CA LYS A 140 0.94 21.09 3.23
C LYS A 140 1.10 22.28 2.27
N ARG A 141 2.13 22.29 1.40
CA ARG A 141 2.41 23.38 0.44
C ARG A 141 1.62 23.29 -0.87
N LYS A 142 1.12 22.10 -1.26
CA LYS A 142 0.34 21.92 -2.52
C LYS A 142 -1.19 22.07 -2.34
N ARG A 143 -1.65 22.51 -1.16
CA ARG A 143 -3.07 22.46 -0.73
C ARG A 143 -3.93 23.67 -1.09
N GLU A 144 -3.48 24.58 -1.93
CA GLU A 144 -4.33 25.70 -2.39
C GLU A 144 -5.46 25.26 -3.35
N HIS A 145 -5.55 23.97 -3.74
CA HIS A 145 -6.51 23.48 -4.76
C HIS A 145 -7.50 22.40 -4.27
N LEU A 146 -7.52 22.04 -2.98
CA LEU A 146 -8.49 21.07 -2.45
C LEU A 146 -9.56 21.80 -1.64
N ASP A 147 -10.51 22.41 -2.36
CA ASP A 147 -11.70 23.01 -1.78
C ASP A 147 -12.54 21.95 -1.06
N GLY A 148 -12.76 22.14 0.24
CA GLY A 148 -13.76 21.39 1.03
C GLY A 148 -13.26 20.29 1.98
N VAL A 149 -11.96 19.93 1.98
CA VAL A 149 -11.41 18.98 2.97
C VAL A 149 -10.72 19.73 4.10
N HIS A 150 -11.49 20.10 5.12
CA HIS A 150 -11.00 20.90 6.25
C HIS A 150 -9.99 20.15 7.15
N HIS A 151 -9.97 18.81 7.12
CA HIS A 151 -9.06 17.97 7.91
C HIS A 151 -8.45 16.85 7.09
N PHE A 152 -7.14 16.92 6.85
CA PHE A 152 -6.39 15.89 6.11
C PHE A 152 -5.56 15.07 7.10
N SER A 153 -6.04 13.87 7.44
CA SER A 153 -5.37 12.95 8.35
C SER A 153 -4.32 12.12 7.62
N TRP A 154 -3.30 11.67 8.36
CA TRP A 154 -2.24 10.78 7.85
C TRP A 154 -2.80 9.48 7.24
N ILE A 155 -3.87 8.93 7.83
CA ILE A 155 -4.56 7.74 7.33
C ILE A 155 -5.26 7.96 5.98
N TYR A 156 -5.68 9.21 5.69
CA TYR A 156 -6.25 9.56 4.38
C TYR A 156 -5.16 9.64 3.31
N ALA A 157 -3.98 10.17 3.65
CA ALA A 157 -2.82 10.16 2.76
C ALA A 157 -2.43 8.73 2.37
N ALA A 158 -2.28 7.86 3.37
CA ALA A 158 -1.98 6.44 3.16
C ALA A 158 -3.06 5.72 2.34
N ARG A 159 -4.33 6.10 2.49
CA ARG A 159 -5.42 5.59 1.64
C ARG A 159 -5.25 5.95 0.17
N LEU A 160 -4.91 7.21 -0.11
CA LEU A 160 -4.71 7.66 -1.48
C LEU A 160 -3.48 7.00 -2.12
N ALA A 161 -2.40 6.82 -1.36
CA ALA A 161 -1.21 6.10 -1.81
C ALA A 161 -1.53 4.62 -2.14
N ALA A 162 -2.21 3.92 -1.23
CA ALA A 162 -2.62 2.52 -1.44
C ALA A 162 -3.55 2.38 -2.65
N LYS A 163 -4.52 3.29 -2.81
CA LYS A 163 -5.39 3.30 -3.97
C LYS A 163 -4.61 3.54 -5.26
N ARG A 164 -3.70 4.51 -5.27
CA ARG A 164 -2.88 4.86 -6.43
C ARG A 164 -2.03 3.67 -6.89
N GLU A 165 -1.36 3.00 -5.95
CA GLU A 165 -0.56 1.81 -6.25
C GLU A 165 -1.45 0.65 -6.75
N PHE A 166 -2.58 0.38 -6.09
CA PHE A 166 -3.49 -0.68 -6.54
C PHE A 166 -4.02 -0.42 -7.95
N ASP A 167 -4.47 0.81 -8.24
CA ASP A 167 -5.04 1.18 -9.54
C ASP A 167 -3.99 1.01 -10.67
N VAL A 168 -2.72 1.36 -10.43
CA VAL A 168 -1.66 1.15 -11.44
C VAL A 168 -1.28 -0.31 -11.59
N MET A 169 -1.23 -1.09 -10.51
CA MET A 169 -1.02 -2.54 -10.60
C MET A 169 -2.12 -3.21 -11.43
N GLN A 170 -3.38 -2.79 -11.28
CA GLN A 170 -4.49 -3.29 -12.09
C GLN A 170 -4.38 -2.92 -13.57
N ARG A 171 -3.78 -1.77 -13.90
CA ARG A 171 -3.53 -1.36 -15.30
C ARG A 171 -2.38 -2.14 -15.95
N LEU A 172 -1.38 -2.49 -15.13
CA LEU A 172 -0.14 -3.14 -15.58
C LEU A 172 -0.28 -4.66 -15.67
N TYR A 173 -1.02 -5.28 -14.76
CA TYR A 173 -1.24 -6.72 -14.75
C TYR A 173 -2.28 -7.16 -15.81
N PRO A 174 -2.08 -8.28 -16.53
CA PRO A 174 -0.95 -9.22 -16.44
C PRO A 174 0.19 -8.95 -17.42
N GLU A 175 0.11 -7.92 -18.28
CA GLU A 175 1.09 -7.73 -19.35
C GLU A 175 2.47 -7.33 -18.82
N VAL A 176 2.53 -6.51 -17.77
CA VAL A 176 3.75 -6.25 -17.03
C VAL A 176 3.77 -7.19 -15.83
N SER A 177 4.91 -7.83 -15.62
CA SER A 177 5.15 -8.71 -14.48
C SER A 177 5.23 -7.88 -13.19
N VAL A 178 4.06 -7.69 -12.58
CA VAL A 178 3.86 -7.12 -11.25
C VAL A 178 3.13 -8.16 -10.38
N PRO A 179 3.17 -8.07 -9.04
CA PRO A 179 2.34 -8.93 -8.21
C PRO A 179 0.87 -8.79 -8.59
N GLU A 180 0.15 -9.91 -8.73
CA GLU A 180 -1.28 -9.87 -9.08
C GLU A 180 -2.05 -9.06 -8.02
N PRO A 181 -2.72 -7.95 -8.39
CA PRO A 181 -3.52 -7.17 -7.46
C PRO A 181 -4.83 -7.91 -7.13
N VAL A 182 -4.96 -8.38 -5.89
CA VAL A 182 -6.11 -9.19 -5.45
C VAL A 182 -7.27 -8.32 -4.96
N ASP A 183 -7.01 -7.42 -4.01
CA ASP A 183 -8.02 -6.53 -3.44
C ASP A 183 -7.35 -5.32 -2.78
N HIS A 184 -8.12 -4.27 -2.57
CA HIS A 184 -7.66 -3.09 -1.86
C HIS A 184 -8.75 -2.59 -0.91
N ASN A 185 -8.33 -2.18 0.29
CA ASN A 185 -9.19 -1.49 1.22
C ASN A 185 -8.41 -0.47 2.04
N ARG A 186 -8.90 0.77 2.07
CA ARG A 186 -8.32 1.83 2.88
C ARG A 186 -6.84 2.02 2.55
N ASN A 187 -5.93 1.70 3.48
CA ASN A 187 -4.49 1.79 3.30
C ASN A 187 -3.84 0.43 3.05
N VAL A 188 -4.60 -0.62 2.72
CA VAL A 188 -4.11 -1.99 2.61
C VAL A 188 -4.36 -2.51 1.20
N ILE A 189 -3.30 -3.04 0.59
CA ILE A 189 -3.36 -3.80 -0.65
C ILE A 189 -3.15 -5.29 -0.31
N VAL A 190 -3.98 -6.15 -0.87
CA VAL A 190 -3.77 -7.60 -0.93
C VAL A 190 -3.31 -7.93 -2.35
N MET A 191 -2.20 -8.66 -2.46
CA MET A 191 -1.62 -9.06 -3.75
C MET A 191 -1.00 -10.46 -3.66
N ALA A 192 -0.76 -11.10 -4.81
CA ALA A 192 -0.04 -12.37 -4.87
C ALA A 192 1.41 -12.21 -4.38
N ILE A 193 2.01 -13.32 -3.93
CA ILE A 193 3.43 -13.36 -3.59
C ILE A 193 4.26 -13.29 -4.88
N ALA A 194 5.25 -12.40 -4.91
CA ALA A 194 6.27 -12.41 -5.95
C ALA A 194 7.20 -13.61 -5.75
N GLU A 195 7.41 -14.41 -6.78
CA GLU A 195 8.25 -15.60 -6.68
C GLU A 195 9.75 -15.24 -6.66
N GLY A 196 10.52 -16.11 -6.00
CA GLY A 196 11.97 -15.96 -5.88
C GLY A 196 12.35 -14.98 -4.76
N GLY A 197 13.35 -14.14 -5.01
CA GLY A 197 13.87 -13.21 -4.01
C GLY A 197 14.33 -11.89 -4.60
N GLU A 198 14.51 -10.89 -3.74
CA GLU A 198 15.02 -9.57 -4.12
C GLU A 198 16.33 -9.67 -4.93
N LEU A 199 16.40 -9.00 -6.08
CA LEU A 199 17.57 -9.00 -6.97
C LEU A 199 18.87 -8.63 -6.24
N THR A 200 18.79 -7.72 -5.28
CA THR A 200 19.94 -7.33 -4.47
C THR A 200 20.53 -8.50 -3.66
N LYS A 201 19.67 -9.39 -3.13
CA LYS A 201 20.02 -10.54 -2.28
C LYS A 201 20.23 -11.84 -3.07
N THR A 202 19.71 -11.91 -4.29
CA THR A 202 19.81 -13.11 -5.14
C THR A 202 21.02 -13.04 -6.06
N LYS A 203 21.74 -14.16 -6.23
CA LYS A 203 22.78 -14.28 -7.26
C LYS A 203 22.15 -14.94 -8.49
N VAL A 204 22.02 -14.17 -9.56
CA VAL A 204 21.55 -14.70 -10.85
C VAL A 204 22.67 -15.39 -11.62
N LEU A 205 22.34 -16.46 -12.33
CA LEU A 205 23.30 -17.27 -13.10
C LEU A 205 23.59 -16.71 -14.49
N ASP A 206 22.58 -16.14 -15.15
CA ASP A 206 22.68 -15.49 -16.46
C ASP A 206 22.29 -14.01 -16.35
N PRO A 207 23.19 -13.13 -15.87
CA PRO A 207 22.84 -11.74 -15.58
C PRO A 207 22.34 -10.95 -16.80
N GLU A 208 22.76 -11.35 -18.01
CA GLU A 208 22.33 -10.69 -19.24
C GLU A 208 20.86 -10.98 -19.53
N TRP A 209 20.43 -12.24 -19.40
CA TRP A 209 19.02 -12.60 -19.53
C TRP A 209 18.13 -11.85 -18.53
N TYR A 210 18.53 -11.76 -17.25
CA TYR A 210 17.75 -11.03 -16.24
C TYR A 210 17.67 -9.53 -16.53
N LEU A 211 18.78 -8.91 -16.97
CA LEU A 211 18.78 -7.51 -17.38
C LEU A 211 17.80 -7.28 -18.53
N ASP A 212 17.88 -8.09 -19.59
CA ASP A 212 16.99 -7.98 -20.74
C ASP A 212 15.51 -8.17 -20.34
N ARG A 213 15.21 -9.10 -19.41
CA ARG A 213 13.86 -9.27 -18.87
C ARG A 213 13.38 -8.04 -18.08
N ILE A 214 14.23 -7.41 -17.28
CA ILE A 214 13.89 -6.19 -16.52
C ILE A 214 13.59 -5.05 -17.50
N LEU A 215 14.46 -4.81 -18.49
CA LEU A 215 14.27 -3.77 -19.49
C LEU A 215 13.00 -3.99 -20.31
N GLU A 216 12.67 -5.24 -20.63
CA GLU A 216 11.40 -5.59 -21.26
C GLU A 216 10.19 -5.22 -20.37
N GLN A 217 10.25 -5.46 -19.06
CA GLN A 217 9.16 -5.03 -18.16
C GLN A 217 9.02 -3.50 -18.09
N MET A 218 10.15 -2.78 -18.11
CA MET A 218 10.15 -1.32 -18.16
C MET A 218 9.52 -0.81 -19.47
N ARG A 219 9.83 -1.43 -20.60
CA ARG A 219 9.24 -1.15 -21.91
C ARG A 219 7.73 -1.38 -21.91
N LEU A 220 7.26 -2.52 -21.41
CA LEU A 220 5.84 -2.82 -21.33
C LEU A 220 5.09 -1.82 -20.42
N ALA A 221 5.70 -1.43 -19.29
CA ALA A 221 5.14 -0.38 -18.43
C ALA A 221 5.05 0.98 -19.14
N TYR A 222 6.11 1.36 -19.86
CA TYR A 222 6.15 2.60 -20.64
C TYR A 222 5.09 2.61 -21.75
N ALA A 223 4.95 1.50 -22.49
CA ALA A 223 3.92 1.32 -23.51
C ALA A 223 2.50 1.37 -22.94
N LYS A 224 2.33 0.95 -21.68
CA LYS A 224 1.09 1.13 -20.91
C LYS A 224 0.91 2.55 -20.38
N GLY A 225 1.84 3.47 -20.63
CA GLY A 225 1.80 4.88 -20.24
C GLY A 225 2.32 5.18 -18.84
N VAL A 226 3.13 4.29 -18.25
CA VAL A 226 3.59 4.39 -16.86
C VAL A 226 5.12 4.36 -16.77
N VAL A 227 5.69 5.27 -15.99
CA VAL A 227 7.10 5.24 -15.56
C VAL A 227 7.15 4.99 -14.06
N HIS A 228 7.99 4.04 -13.62
CA HIS A 228 8.05 3.61 -12.23
C HIS A 228 8.49 4.74 -11.28
N CYS A 229 9.45 5.58 -11.68
CA CYS A 229 9.92 6.76 -10.94
C CYS A 229 10.56 6.43 -9.56
N ASP A 230 10.95 5.19 -9.32
CA ASP A 230 11.76 4.81 -8.16
C ASP A 230 12.38 3.41 -8.35
N LEU A 231 12.66 3.01 -9.59
CA LEU A 231 13.11 1.64 -9.85
C LEU A 231 14.58 1.47 -9.42
N SER A 232 14.85 0.41 -8.67
CA SER A 232 16.19 0.00 -8.22
C SER A 232 16.24 -1.51 -7.99
N GLU A 233 17.42 -2.04 -7.68
CA GLU A 233 17.62 -3.46 -7.36
C GLU A 233 16.83 -3.96 -6.13
N TYR A 234 16.30 -3.04 -5.32
CA TYR A 234 15.46 -3.35 -4.16
C TYR A 234 14.01 -3.58 -4.55
N ASN A 235 13.56 -3.05 -5.69
CA ASN A 235 12.17 -3.07 -6.17
C ASN A 235 11.95 -4.13 -7.28
N ILE A 236 12.87 -5.11 -7.35
CA ILE A 236 12.86 -6.18 -8.35
C ILE A 236 12.99 -7.54 -7.65
N PHE A 237 12.03 -8.44 -7.86
CA PHE A 237 12.13 -9.85 -7.49
C PHE A 237 12.54 -10.67 -8.71
N VAL A 238 13.37 -11.67 -8.46
CA VAL A 238 13.87 -12.60 -9.48
C VAL A 238 13.73 -14.04 -9.03
N SER A 239 13.27 -14.87 -9.96
CA SER A 239 13.21 -16.32 -9.87
C SER A 239 13.81 -16.91 -11.16
N ASP A 240 13.99 -18.22 -11.20
CA ASP A 240 14.55 -18.89 -12.39
C ASP A 240 13.71 -18.69 -13.67
N GLU A 241 12.43 -18.35 -13.53
CA GLU A 241 11.50 -18.23 -14.66
C GLU A 241 11.05 -16.79 -14.96
N LYS A 242 11.07 -15.89 -13.96
CA LYS A 242 10.51 -14.54 -14.12
C LYS A 242 11.19 -13.46 -13.28
N VAL A 243 11.08 -12.25 -13.80
CA VAL A 243 11.36 -10.97 -13.13
C VAL A 243 10.03 -10.35 -12.75
N THR A 244 9.89 -9.84 -11.53
CA THR A 244 8.69 -9.13 -11.06
C THR A 244 9.06 -7.75 -10.53
N LEU A 245 8.45 -6.69 -11.07
CA LEU A 245 8.62 -5.32 -10.61
C LEU A 245 7.55 -4.98 -9.56
N PHE A 246 7.93 -4.37 -8.45
CA PHE A 246 6.98 -4.02 -7.38
C PHE A 246 7.28 -2.64 -6.78
N ASP A 247 6.39 -2.18 -5.90
CA ASP A 247 6.45 -0.87 -5.25
C ASP A 247 6.22 0.32 -6.19
N TRP A 248 4.96 0.50 -6.61
CA TRP A 248 4.56 1.53 -7.57
C TRP A 248 3.95 2.83 -6.99
N PRO A 249 4.04 3.20 -5.70
CA PRO A 249 3.29 4.36 -5.20
C PRO A 249 3.73 5.70 -5.81
N GLN A 250 4.99 5.81 -6.26
CA GLN A 250 5.59 7.04 -6.81
C GLN A 250 5.55 7.13 -8.34
N TYR A 251 4.89 6.19 -9.02
CA TYR A 251 4.83 6.16 -10.49
C TYR A 251 4.34 7.49 -11.06
N VAL A 252 4.75 7.80 -12.29
CA VAL A 252 4.23 8.91 -13.08
C VAL A 252 3.68 8.42 -14.42
N GLU A 253 2.73 9.16 -14.97
CA GLU A 253 2.29 8.95 -16.35
C GLU A 253 3.38 9.42 -17.32
N VAL A 254 3.45 8.85 -18.52
CA VAL A 254 4.44 9.22 -19.55
C VAL A 254 4.29 10.67 -20.03
N GLU A 255 3.12 11.28 -19.87
CA GLU A 255 2.86 12.69 -20.18
C GLU A 255 3.37 13.65 -19.10
N HIS A 256 3.86 13.15 -17.96
CA HIS A 256 4.42 14.01 -16.92
C HIS A 256 5.65 14.75 -17.46
N GLU A 257 5.78 16.05 -17.15
CA GLU A 257 6.86 16.92 -17.65
C GLU A 257 8.27 16.32 -17.45
N LYS A 258 8.44 15.58 -16.35
CA LYS A 258 9.69 14.90 -15.97
C LYS A 258 9.73 13.39 -16.22
N ALA A 259 8.77 12.84 -16.97
CA ALA A 259 8.69 11.39 -17.18
C ALA A 259 9.99 10.84 -17.80
N GLU A 260 10.59 11.57 -18.74
CA GLU A 260 11.84 11.19 -19.39
C GLU A 260 13.02 11.18 -18.40
N GLU A 261 13.20 12.23 -17.60
CA GLU A 261 14.22 12.27 -16.54
C GLU A 261 14.08 11.11 -15.54
N PHE A 262 12.84 10.75 -15.20
CA PHE A 262 12.57 9.64 -14.29
C PHE A 262 12.87 8.29 -14.93
N LEU A 263 12.52 8.10 -16.20
CA LEU A 263 12.83 6.89 -16.95
C LEU A 263 14.34 6.70 -17.07
N GLU A 264 15.08 7.73 -17.47
CA GLU A 264 16.55 7.69 -17.55
C GLU A 264 17.18 7.31 -16.21
N ARG A 265 16.66 7.88 -15.10
CA ARG A 265 17.15 7.53 -13.77
C ARG A 265 16.87 6.07 -13.41
N ASP A 266 15.67 5.58 -13.70
CA ASP A 266 15.29 4.19 -13.45
C ASP A 266 16.19 3.23 -14.24
N VAL A 267 16.42 3.50 -15.54
CA VAL A 267 17.33 2.73 -16.40
C VAL A 267 18.75 2.76 -15.83
N ARG A 268 19.25 3.95 -15.49
CA ARG A 268 20.59 4.12 -14.91
C ARG A 268 20.79 3.33 -13.63
N ASN A 269 19.80 3.30 -12.75
CA ASN A 269 19.86 2.54 -11.50
C ASN A 269 20.02 1.04 -11.78
N VAL A 270 19.21 0.50 -12.69
CA VAL A 270 19.28 -0.91 -13.12
C VAL A 270 20.66 -1.21 -13.74
N LEU A 271 21.09 -0.42 -14.73
CA LEU A 271 22.38 -0.62 -15.40
C LEU A 271 23.56 -0.52 -14.43
N ALA A 272 23.54 0.45 -13.50
CA ALA A 272 24.58 0.62 -12.50
C ALA A 272 24.69 -0.59 -11.57
N PHE A 273 23.57 -1.21 -11.19
CA PHE A 273 23.57 -2.43 -10.40
C PHE A 273 24.24 -3.59 -11.16
N PHE A 274 23.86 -3.83 -12.42
CA PHE A 274 24.42 -4.92 -13.23
C PHE A 274 25.90 -4.71 -13.56
N LYS A 275 26.31 -3.47 -13.84
CA LYS A 275 27.73 -3.11 -14.00
C LYS A 275 28.52 -3.40 -12.74
N ARG A 276 28.03 -2.94 -11.57
CA ARG A 276 28.71 -3.11 -10.29
C ARG A 276 28.81 -4.57 -9.83
N LYS A 277 27.74 -5.35 -9.99
CA LYS A 277 27.65 -6.73 -9.46
C LYS A 277 28.15 -7.79 -10.45
N TYR A 278 28.01 -7.56 -11.75
CA TYR A 278 28.27 -8.56 -12.80
C TYR A 278 29.22 -8.08 -13.91
N GLY A 279 29.62 -6.81 -13.93
CA GLY A 279 30.49 -6.26 -14.98
C GLY A 279 29.82 -6.09 -16.34
N LEU A 280 28.48 -6.16 -16.39
CA LEU A 280 27.72 -5.95 -17.63
C LEU A 280 27.56 -4.46 -17.93
N GLU A 281 27.85 -4.07 -19.16
CA GLU A 281 27.71 -2.69 -19.63
C GLU A 281 26.74 -2.64 -20.82
N ARG A 282 25.88 -1.60 -20.82
CA ARG A 282 24.97 -1.22 -21.90
C ARG A 282 25.00 0.30 -22.02
N ASP A 283 24.76 0.82 -23.22
CA ASP A 283 24.60 2.25 -23.41
C ASP A 283 23.23 2.70 -22.87
N GLU A 284 23.23 3.70 -21.98
CA GLU A 284 22.00 4.19 -21.35
C GLU A 284 21.04 4.81 -22.38
N GLY A 285 21.58 5.53 -23.38
CA GLY A 285 20.78 6.22 -24.40
C GLY A 285 20.12 5.24 -25.37
N GLU A 286 20.85 4.20 -25.79
CA GLU A 286 20.29 3.12 -26.61
C GLU A 286 19.15 2.40 -25.87
N VAL A 287 19.36 2.03 -24.60
CA VAL A 287 18.33 1.35 -23.78
C VAL A 287 17.09 2.21 -23.57
N VAL A 288 17.25 3.50 -23.25
CA VAL A 288 16.10 4.43 -23.13
C VAL A 288 15.38 4.56 -24.47
N GLY A 289 16.12 4.62 -25.58
CA GLY A 289 15.57 4.63 -26.93
C GLY A 289 14.74 3.39 -27.24
N GLU A 290 15.24 2.20 -26.89
CA GLU A 290 14.53 0.92 -27.08
C GLU A 290 13.23 0.87 -26.26
N ILE A 291 13.27 1.31 -24.99
CA ILE A 291 12.10 1.36 -24.12
C ILE A 291 11.00 2.27 -24.68
N LYS A 292 11.38 3.42 -25.25
CA LYS A 292 10.42 4.40 -25.77
C LYS A 292 9.81 4.01 -27.11
N ASN A 293 10.53 3.23 -27.92
CA ASN A 293 10.17 2.96 -29.33
C ASN A 293 9.49 1.61 -29.58
N GLY A 294 9.46 0.70 -28.59
CA GLY A 294 8.86 -0.63 -28.73
C GLY A 294 7.55 -0.78 -28.00
#